data_AF-A0A8T4RJS8-F1
#
_entry.id   AF-A0A8T4RJS8-F1
#
_cell.length_a   1.000
_cell.length_b   1.000
_cell.length_c   1.000
_cell.angle_alpha   90.00
_cell.angle_beta   90.00
_cell.angle_gamma   90.00
#
_symmetry.space_group_name_H-M   'P 1'
#
loop_
_entity.id
_entity.type
_entity.pdbx_description
1 polymer ?
#
loop_
_entity_poly.entity_id
_entity_poly.type
_entity_poly.pdbx_seq_one_letter_code
_entity_poly.pdbx_strand_id
1 'polypeptide(L)'
;MALHFTKTLPDALEQINFQGEYKEFIIHEKEELRTITNSDEMVSLYGKVKWEIVDILNQEYSMILEAPFDLYHWLDHHENDEVAYFINEAGSNCLNYAEFKMPSKFHLWLGRKGFVIGIEQKGKGFNAKDIHQNKQKENQGAAFDFFRRCDSVVFFDQSQDARTVYLEYIF
;
A
#
# COMPACT_ATOMS: atom_id res chain seq x y z
N MET A 1 -6.59 5.06 15.98
CA MET A 1 -5.20 4.58 15.94
C MET A 1 -4.99 4.10 14.52
N ALA A 2 -4.04 4.65 13.78
CA ALA A 2 -3.95 4.42 12.34
C ALA A 2 -3.57 2.96 11.98
N LEU A 3 -2.63 2.36 12.71
CA LEU A 3 -2.22 0.96 12.53
C LEU A 3 -3.09 -0.02 13.32
N HIS A 4 -3.68 -0.99 12.63
CA HIS A 4 -4.50 -2.05 13.20
C HIS A 4 -3.91 -3.45 12.91
N PHE A 5 -3.55 -4.19 13.96
CA PHE A 5 -2.96 -5.53 13.84
C PHE A 5 -3.96 -6.69 13.89
N THR A 6 -5.22 -6.39 14.20
CA THR A 6 -6.32 -7.36 14.34
C THR A 6 -7.44 -7.13 13.34
N LYS A 7 -7.43 -6.00 12.61
CA LYS A 7 -8.41 -5.74 11.56
C LYS A 7 -8.10 -6.65 10.37
N THR A 8 -9.14 -7.20 9.75
CA THR A 8 -9.03 -8.11 8.62
C THR A 8 -9.56 -7.46 7.33
N LEU A 9 -9.18 -8.02 6.18
CA LEU A 9 -9.70 -7.57 4.89
C LEU A 9 -11.24 -7.66 4.82
N PRO A 10 -11.91 -8.76 5.25
CA PRO A 10 -13.37 -8.81 5.35
C PRO A 10 -13.98 -7.63 6.12
N ASP A 11 -13.40 -7.26 7.28
CA ASP A 11 -13.89 -6.13 8.07
C ASP A 11 -13.79 -4.80 7.29
N ALA A 12 -12.69 -4.62 6.56
CA ALA A 12 -12.48 -3.43 5.73
C ALA A 12 -13.45 -3.37 4.54
N LEU A 13 -13.66 -4.51 3.86
CA LEU A 13 -14.59 -4.61 2.73
C LEU A 13 -16.05 -4.33 3.15
N GLU A 14 -16.44 -4.76 4.35
CA GLU A 14 -17.74 -4.40 4.92
C GLU A 14 -17.84 -2.89 5.18
N GLN A 15 -16.80 -2.28 5.79
CA GLN A 15 -16.79 -0.86 6.14
C GLN A 15 -16.87 0.07 4.91
N ILE A 16 -16.13 -0.24 3.84
CA ILE A 16 -16.20 0.54 2.58
C ILE A 16 -17.51 0.31 1.81
N ASN A 17 -18.38 -0.62 2.27
CA ASN A 17 -19.56 -1.06 1.55
C ASN A 17 -19.21 -1.60 0.15
N PHE A 18 -18.33 -2.59 0.12
CA PHE A 18 -17.86 -3.25 -1.10
C PHE A 18 -19.00 -4.01 -1.81
N GLN A 19 -19.10 -3.84 -3.13
CA GLN A 19 -20.16 -4.45 -3.95
C GLN A 19 -19.61 -5.38 -5.04
N GLY A 20 -18.31 -5.71 -5.00
CA GLY A 20 -17.68 -6.65 -5.94
C GLY A 20 -16.68 -6.03 -6.92
N GLU A 21 -16.48 -4.71 -6.94
CA GLU A 21 -15.53 -4.07 -7.86
C GLU A 21 -14.08 -4.15 -7.37
N TYR A 22 -13.38 -5.18 -7.85
CA TYR A 22 -12.01 -5.47 -7.51
C TYR A 22 -11.10 -5.40 -8.74
N LYS A 23 -9.92 -4.81 -8.57
CA LYS A 23 -8.86 -4.74 -9.59
C LYS A 23 -7.56 -5.26 -9.01
N GLU A 24 -6.85 -6.07 -9.79
CA GLU A 24 -5.53 -6.60 -9.46
C GLU A 24 -4.52 -6.12 -10.50
N PHE A 25 -3.36 -5.66 -10.03
CA PHE A 25 -2.27 -5.22 -10.89
C PHE A 25 -1.02 -6.01 -10.54
N ILE A 26 -0.57 -6.85 -11.48
CA ILE A 26 0.58 -7.71 -11.28
C ILE A 26 1.85 -6.96 -11.69
N ILE A 27 2.81 -6.85 -10.77
CA ILE A 27 4.14 -6.28 -11.03
C ILE A 27 5.10 -7.39 -11.46
N HIS A 28 5.12 -8.49 -10.72
CA HIS A 28 5.88 -9.66 -11.12
C HIS A 28 5.23 -10.93 -10.56
N GLU A 29 5.24 -11.98 -11.37
CA GLU A 29 4.78 -13.30 -10.94
C GLU A 29 5.92 -14.15 -10.41
N LYS A 30 7.14 -13.92 -10.90
CA LYS A 30 8.28 -14.76 -10.57
C LYS A 30 8.90 -14.36 -9.24
N GLU A 31 9.29 -15.37 -8.47
CA GLU A 31 10.07 -15.25 -7.24
C GLU A 31 11.56 -15.07 -7.59
N GLU A 32 11.84 -14.03 -8.36
CA GLU A 32 13.20 -13.67 -8.77
C GLU A 32 13.63 -12.44 -7.98
N LEU A 33 14.80 -12.53 -7.35
CA LEU A 33 15.43 -11.38 -6.72
C LEU A 33 15.62 -10.27 -7.77
N ARG A 34 15.26 -9.05 -7.39
CA ARG A 34 15.61 -7.88 -8.20
C ARG A 34 17.14 -7.80 -8.36
N THR A 35 17.60 -7.83 -9.60
CA THR A 35 18.98 -7.64 -10.02
C THR A 35 19.08 -6.36 -10.86
N ILE A 36 20.30 -5.93 -11.20
CA ILE A 36 20.52 -4.77 -12.08
C ILE A 36 19.83 -4.97 -13.45
N THR A 37 19.70 -6.22 -13.92
CA THR A 37 19.21 -6.52 -15.27
C THR A 37 17.68 -6.61 -15.39
N ASN A 38 16.96 -6.93 -14.32
CA ASN A 38 15.48 -6.97 -14.31
C ASN A 38 14.84 -5.80 -13.52
N SER A 39 15.68 -4.99 -12.85
CA SER A 39 15.25 -3.85 -12.04
C SER A 39 14.46 -2.83 -12.85
N ASP A 40 14.90 -2.50 -14.07
CA ASP A 40 14.30 -1.40 -14.84
C ASP A 40 12.87 -1.72 -15.27
N GLU A 41 12.61 -2.95 -15.71
CA GLU A 41 11.28 -3.41 -16.10
C GLU A 41 10.33 -3.44 -14.89
N MET A 42 10.76 -4.07 -13.78
CA MET A 42 9.94 -4.16 -12.57
C MET A 42 9.66 -2.79 -11.95
N VAL A 43 10.66 -1.90 -11.89
CA VAL A 43 10.49 -0.53 -11.37
C VAL A 43 9.59 0.31 -12.28
N SER A 44 9.72 0.17 -13.60
CA SER A 44 8.86 0.86 -14.56
C SER A 44 7.40 0.42 -14.43
N LEU A 45 7.15 -0.90 -14.34
CA LEU A 45 5.80 -1.43 -14.16
C LEU A 45 5.21 -1.04 -12.81
N TYR A 46 6.02 -1.12 -11.74
CA TYR A 46 5.64 -0.61 -10.42
C TYR A 46 5.23 0.87 -10.49
N GLY A 47 6.06 1.72 -11.10
CA GLY A 47 5.77 3.14 -11.29
C GLY A 47 4.47 3.39 -12.05
N LYS A 48 4.24 2.65 -13.14
CA LYS A 48 3.01 2.74 -13.94
C LYS A 48 1.77 2.36 -13.13
N VAL A 49 1.81 1.26 -12.40
CA VAL A 49 0.66 0.77 -11.61
C VAL A 49 0.29 1.73 -10.50
N LYS A 50 1.27 2.39 -9.86
CA LYS A 50 0.97 3.45 -8.88
C LYS A 50 0.08 4.54 -9.46
N TRP A 51 0.42 5.03 -10.65
CA TRP A 51 -0.34 6.08 -11.34
C TRP A 51 -1.72 5.58 -11.76
N GLU A 52 -1.80 4.35 -12.29
CA GLU A 52 -3.08 3.76 -12.71
C GLU A 52 -4.08 3.63 -11.54
N ILE A 53 -3.61 3.28 -10.34
CA ILE A 53 -4.46 3.25 -9.14
C ILE A 53 -4.98 4.65 -8.80
N VAL A 54 -4.11 5.66 -8.82
CA VAL A 54 -4.50 7.05 -8.53
C VAL A 54 -5.49 7.58 -9.56
N ASP A 55 -5.27 7.30 -10.84
CA ASP A 55 -6.17 7.70 -11.93
C ASP A 55 -7.56 7.08 -11.75
N ILE A 56 -7.64 5.80 -11.40
CA ILE A 56 -8.90 5.10 -11.13
C ILE A 56 -9.62 5.73 -9.93
N LEU A 57 -8.91 5.97 -8.83
CA LEU A 57 -9.49 6.55 -7.62
C LEU A 57 -10.03 7.97 -7.87
N ASN A 58 -9.25 8.80 -8.56
CA ASN A 58 -9.65 10.16 -8.92
C ASN A 58 -10.83 10.15 -9.88
N GLN A 59 -10.86 9.24 -10.86
CA GLN A 59 -11.99 9.11 -11.77
C GLN A 59 -13.26 8.72 -11.00
N GLU A 60 -13.19 7.66 -10.19
CA GLU A 60 -14.36 7.06 -9.57
C GLU A 60 -14.93 7.88 -8.42
N TYR A 61 -14.07 8.61 -7.70
CA TYR A 61 -14.46 9.38 -6.52
C TYR A 61 -14.32 10.90 -6.69
N SER A 62 -14.09 11.39 -7.91
CA SER A 62 -13.97 12.83 -8.24
C SER A 62 -15.06 13.74 -7.64
N MET A 63 -16.28 13.24 -7.51
CA MET A 63 -17.42 14.01 -6.98
C MET A 63 -17.49 14.05 -5.44
N ILE A 64 -16.72 13.21 -4.75
CA ILE A 64 -16.77 13.04 -3.29
C ILE A 64 -15.46 13.51 -2.65
N LEU A 65 -14.32 13.34 -3.32
CA LEU A 65 -13.02 13.77 -2.83
C LEU A 65 -12.94 15.31 -2.73
N GLU A 66 -12.41 15.81 -1.61
CA GLU A 66 -12.14 17.25 -1.43
C GLU A 66 -11.05 17.75 -2.40
N ALA A 67 -10.06 16.90 -2.67
CA ALA A 67 -8.97 17.13 -3.61
C ALA A 67 -8.57 15.81 -4.28
N PRO A 68 -8.09 15.84 -5.54
CA PRO A 68 -7.57 14.65 -6.19
C PRO A 68 -6.28 14.17 -5.51
N PHE A 69 -6.07 12.86 -5.52
CA PHE A 69 -4.80 12.26 -5.14
C PHE A 69 -3.74 12.53 -6.22
N ASP A 70 -2.51 12.82 -5.82
CA ASP A 70 -1.37 13.04 -6.72
C ASP A 70 -0.10 12.44 -6.12
N LEU A 71 0.52 11.49 -6.81
CA LEU A 71 1.74 10.85 -6.30
C LEU A 71 2.92 11.81 -6.11
N TYR A 72 2.91 12.98 -6.76
CA TYR A 72 3.92 14.01 -6.56
C TYR A 72 3.80 14.71 -5.20
N HIS A 73 2.63 14.69 -4.56
CA HIS A 73 2.41 15.26 -3.21
C HIS A 73 3.33 14.67 -2.15
N TRP A 74 3.84 13.45 -2.36
CA TRP A 74 4.90 12.86 -1.53
C TRP A 74 6.21 13.66 -1.56
N LEU A 75 6.61 14.17 -2.73
CA LEU A 75 7.85 14.94 -2.90
C LEU A 75 7.76 16.32 -2.27
N ASP A 76 6.57 16.93 -2.30
CA ASP A 76 6.29 18.28 -1.77
C ASP A 76 5.85 18.27 -0.31
N HIS A 77 5.91 17.11 0.34
CA HIS A 77 5.53 16.92 1.73
C HIS A 77 4.06 17.26 2.08
N HIS A 78 3.13 17.08 1.15
CA HIS A 78 1.69 17.25 1.39
C HIS A 78 1.12 16.03 2.12
N GLU A 79 1.36 15.93 3.44
CA GLU A 79 1.00 14.76 4.29
C GLU A 79 -0.51 14.42 4.29
N ASN A 80 -1.39 15.34 3.86
CA ASN A 80 -2.84 15.10 3.76
C ASN A 80 -3.22 14.17 2.58
N ASP A 81 -2.33 13.98 1.60
CA ASP A 81 -2.54 13.01 0.52
C ASP A 81 -2.07 11.62 0.97
N GLU A 82 -2.93 10.97 1.74
CA GLU A 82 -2.61 9.69 2.37
C GLU A 82 -2.41 8.56 1.36
N VAL A 83 -3.04 8.65 0.17
CA VAL A 83 -2.86 7.67 -0.89
C VAL A 83 -1.45 7.79 -1.48
N ALA A 84 -1.02 9.01 -1.81
CA ALA A 84 0.33 9.24 -2.30
C ALA A 84 1.39 8.78 -1.28
N TYR A 85 1.15 9.06 -0.01
CA TYR A 85 2.05 8.63 1.07
C TYR A 85 2.06 7.12 1.27
N PHE A 86 0.89 6.49 1.33
CA PHE A 86 0.79 5.05 1.52
C PHE A 86 1.50 4.31 0.39
N ILE A 87 1.20 4.64 -0.86
CA ILE A 87 1.75 3.93 -2.02
C ILE A 87 3.28 4.10 -2.10
N ASN A 88 3.81 5.28 -1.79
CA ASN A 88 5.25 5.51 -1.83
C ASN A 88 5.98 4.90 -0.62
N GLU A 89 5.44 5.02 0.60
CA GLU A 89 6.04 4.47 1.83
C GLU A 89 5.97 2.95 1.88
N ALA A 90 4.82 2.35 1.55
CA ALA A 90 4.69 0.90 1.49
C ALA A 90 5.61 0.32 0.40
N GLY A 91 5.77 1.02 -0.73
CA GLY A 91 6.79 0.69 -1.72
C GLY A 91 8.20 0.64 -1.14
N SER A 92 8.63 1.71 -0.46
CA SER A 92 9.96 1.78 0.16
C SER A 92 10.16 0.68 1.21
N ASN A 93 9.16 0.42 2.05
CA ASN A 93 9.23 -0.63 3.07
C ASN A 93 9.25 -2.05 2.45
N CYS A 94 8.41 -2.34 1.46
CA CYS A 94 8.46 -3.62 0.74
C CYS A 94 9.81 -3.80 0.01
N LEU A 95 10.39 -2.75 -0.58
CA LEU A 95 11.74 -2.83 -1.17
C LEU A 95 12.82 -3.23 -0.12
N ASN A 96 12.64 -2.83 1.14
CA ASN A 96 13.60 -3.05 2.21
C ASN A 96 13.42 -4.41 2.92
N TYR A 97 12.18 -4.88 3.09
CA TYR A 97 11.87 -6.07 3.89
C TYR A 97 11.39 -7.28 3.08
N ALA A 98 10.96 -7.10 1.82
CA ALA A 98 10.56 -8.23 0.98
C ALA A 98 11.77 -9.07 0.59
N GLU A 99 11.59 -10.39 0.59
CA GLU A 99 12.60 -11.35 0.14
C GLU A 99 13.13 -11.01 -1.27
N PHE A 100 12.24 -10.60 -2.18
CA PHE A 100 12.59 -10.25 -3.56
C PHE A 100 12.85 -8.76 -3.80
N LYS A 101 12.81 -7.94 -2.75
CA LYS A 101 13.02 -6.47 -2.80
C LYS A 101 12.12 -5.75 -3.81
N MET A 102 10.86 -6.17 -3.92
CA MET A 102 9.81 -5.54 -4.73
C MET A 102 8.43 -6.08 -4.35
N PRO A 103 7.36 -5.26 -4.40
CA PRO A 103 5.98 -5.75 -4.39
C PRO A 103 5.65 -6.62 -5.61
N SER A 104 4.93 -7.71 -5.38
CA SER A 104 4.45 -8.61 -6.44
C SER A 104 3.18 -8.11 -7.09
N LYS A 105 2.25 -7.56 -6.29
CA LYS A 105 0.93 -7.14 -6.75
C LYS A 105 0.41 -5.93 -6.00
N PHE A 106 -0.45 -5.18 -6.69
CA PHE A 106 -1.39 -4.27 -6.06
C PHE A 106 -2.80 -4.82 -6.17
N HIS A 107 -3.58 -4.49 -5.16
CA HIS A 107 -4.98 -4.82 -5.05
C HIS A 107 -5.76 -3.53 -4.81
N LEU A 108 -6.89 -3.37 -5.49
CA LEU A 108 -7.77 -2.23 -5.31
C LEU A 108 -9.22 -2.73 -5.20
N TRP A 109 -9.84 -2.46 -4.06
CA TRP A 109 -11.26 -2.72 -3.82
C TRP A 109 -12.02 -1.40 -3.73
N LEU A 110 -13.03 -1.24 -4.57
CA LEU A 110 -13.82 -0.03 -4.67
C LEU A 110 -15.18 -0.23 -3.98
N GLY A 111 -15.46 0.61 -2.98
CA GLY A 111 -16.69 0.61 -2.22
C GLY A 111 -17.45 1.93 -2.36
N ARG A 112 -18.69 1.97 -1.85
CA ARG A 112 -19.50 3.20 -1.88
C ARG A 112 -19.13 4.22 -0.80
N LYS A 113 -18.46 3.78 0.26
CA LYS A 113 -18.07 4.63 1.41
C LYS A 113 -16.57 4.90 1.47
N GLY A 114 -15.81 4.32 0.55
CA GLY A 114 -14.36 4.33 0.59
C GLY A 114 -13.78 3.25 -0.30
N PHE A 115 -12.50 2.99 -0.13
CA PHE A 115 -11.76 1.99 -0.88
C PHE A 115 -10.69 1.33 -0.02
N VAL A 116 -10.19 0.18 -0.47
CA VAL A 116 -9.02 -0.48 0.11
C VAL A 116 -7.95 -0.65 -0.95
N ILE A 117 -6.72 -0.25 -0.63
CA ILE A 117 -5.52 -0.55 -1.42
C ILE A 117 -4.74 -1.62 -0.67
N GLY A 118 -4.34 -2.70 -1.36
CA GLY A 118 -3.41 -3.70 -0.85
C GLY A 118 -2.13 -3.73 -1.66
N ILE A 119 -0.98 -3.84 -0.99
CA ILE A 119 0.32 -4.05 -1.63
C ILE A 119 0.90 -5.35 -1.12
N GLU A 120 0.98 -6.35 -2.00
CA GLU A 120 1.42 -7.71 -1.72
C GLU A 120 2.89 -7.90 -2.10
N GLN A 121 3.61 -8.67 -1.30
CA GLN A 121 4.91 -9.24 -1.64
C GLN A 121 4.86 -10.77 -1.68
N LYS A 122 5.77 -11.38 -2.43
CA LYS A 122 6.02 -12.83 -2.40
C LYS A 122 7.18 -13.20 -1.47
N GLY A 123 7.23 -14.48 -1.12
CA GLY A 123 8.27 -15.06 -0.27
C GLY A 123 7.96 -14.94 1.22
N LYS A 124 9.01 -14.82 2.02
CA LYS A 124 8.92 -14.67 3.47
C LYS A 124 8.25 -13.34 3.83
N GLY A 125 7.24 -13.39 4.70
CA GLY A 125 6.60 -12.20 5.26
C GLY A 125 7.48 -11.51 6.30
N PHE A 126 6.94 -10.44 6.89
CA PHE A 126 7.61 -9.69 7.95
C PHE A 126 6.72 -9.55 9.19
N ASN A 127 7.34 -9.45 10.37
CA ASN A 127 6.60 -9.24 11.60
C ASN A 127 6.27 -7.75 11.78
N ALA A 128 5.13 -7.33 11.24
CA ALA A 128 4.66 -5.94 11.29
C ALA A 128 4.53 -5.43 12.74
N LYS A 129 4.13 -6.29 13.67
CA LYS A 129 4.00 -5.95 15.09
C LYS A 129 5.36 -5.65 15.72
N ASP A 130 6.36 -6.48 15.44
CA ASP A 130 7.72 -6.30 15.94
C ASP A 130 8.37 -5.02 15.38
N ILE A 131 8.26 -4.80 14.07
CA ILE A 131 8.74 -3.57 13.41
C ILE A 131 8.10 -2.33 14.03
N HIS A 132 6.78 -2.38 14.28
CA HIS A 132 6.06 -1.28 14.90
C HIS A 132 6.56 -1.00 16.33
N GLN A 133 6.68 -2.04 17.16
CA GLN A 133 7.05 -1.95 18.57
C GLN A 133 8.50 -1.53 18.78
N ASN A 134 9.43 -2.10 18.00
CA ASN A 134 10.86 -1.89 18.15
C ASN A 134 11.41 -0.74 17.31
N LYS A 135 10.58 -0.12 16.45
CA LYS A 135 10.97 0.95 15.52
C LYS A 135 12.23 0.60 14.72
N GLN A 136 12.34 -0.64 14.23
CA GLN A 136 13.48 -1.08 13.44
C GLN A 136 13.61 -0.22 12.17
N LYS A 137 14.79 0.40 11.99
CA LYS A 137 15.14 1.34 10.90
C LYS A 137 16.37 0.83 10.14
N GLU A 138 16.45 -0.45 9.81
CA GLU A 138 17.59 -0.93 9.02
C GLU A 138 17.40 -0.53 7.55
N ASN A 139 17.99 0.64 7.22
CA ASN A 139 18.24 1.19 5.88
C ASN A 139 17.06 1.94 5.20
N GLN A 140 17.10 3.28 5.33
CA GLN A 140 16.48 4.30 4.45
C GLN A 140 15.02 4.08 4.01
N GLY A 141 14.13 3.96 4.99
CA GLY A 141 12.72 4.35 4.89
C GLY A 141 12.31 4.92 6.26
N ALA A 142 11.24 5.73 6.34
CA ALA A 142 10.76 6.26 7.62
C ALA A 142 10.16 5.18 8.55
N ALA A 143 10.42 3.89 8.32
CA ALA A 143 9.70 2.76 8.91
C ALA A 143 8.19 2.93 8.67
N PHE A 144 7.35 2.62 9.66
CA PHE A 144 5.89 2.85 9.65
C PHE A 144 5.51 4.25 10.16
N ASP A 145 6.37 5.27 10.03
CA ASP A 145 6.12 6.59 10.62
C ASP A 145 4.93 7.32 9.96
N PHE A 146 4.67 7.15 8.66
CA PHE A 146 3.41 7.61 8.07
C PHE A 146 2.24 6.76 8.56
N PHE A 147 2.37 5.43 8.54
CA PHE A 147 1.27 4.54 8.98
C PHE A 147 0.85 4.79 10.43
N ARG A 148 1.73 5.35 11.27
CA ARG A 148 1.42 5.74 12.66
C ARG A 148 0.62 7.03 12.77
N ARG A 149 0.70 7.91 11.78
CA ARG A 149 0.20 9.30 11.81
C ARG A 149 -0.98 9.55 10.88
N CYS A 150 -1.20 8.73 9.86
CA CYS A 150 -2.33 8.89 8.95
C CYS A 150 -3.67 8.77 9.69
N ASP A 151 -4.70 9.42 9.16
CA ASP A 151 -6.08 9.34 9.58
C ASP A 151 -6.74 8.05 9.09
N SER A 152 -6.35 7.58 7.89
CA SER A 152 -6.76 6.28 7.35
C SER A 152 -6.25 5.10 8.17
N VAL A 153 -6.92 3.96 7.99
CA VAL A 153 -6.59 2.72 8.71
C VAL A 153 -5.62 1.87 7.89
N VAL A 154 -4.45 1.59 8.44
CA VAL A 154 -3.46 0.66 7.88
C VAL A 154 -3.52 -0.66 8.63
N PHE A 155 -3.63 -1.78 7.90
CA PHE A 155 -3.69 -3.12 8.50
C PHE A 155 -2.96 -4.17 7.64
N PHE A 156 -2.90 -5.42 8.12
CA PHE A 156 -2.10 -6.48 7.53
C PHE A 156 -2.89 -7.78 7.41
N ASP A 157 -2.53 -8.64 6.45
CA ASP A 157 -3.13 -9.97 6.30
C ASP A 157 -2.83 -10.88 7.50
N GLN A 158 -1.57 -10.96 7.91
CA GLN A 158 -1.12 -11.67 9.11
C GLN A 158 -0.02 -10.87 9.81
N SER A 159 -0.35 -10.13 10.87
CA SER A 159 0.57 -9.17 11.49
C SER A 159 1.93 -9.71 12.00
N GLN A 160 2.11 -11.03 12.12
CA GLN A 160 3.38 -11.67 12.51
C GLN A 160 4.18 -12.25 11.33
N ASP A 161 3.56 -12.45 10.16
CA ASP A 161 4.16 -12.93 8.90
C ASP A 161 3.49 -12.20 7.72
N ALA A 162 3.46 -10.87 7.79
CA ALA A 162 2.68 -10.04 6.89
C ALA A 162 3.28 -10.11 5.49
N ARG A 163 2.41 -10.35 4.51
CA ARG A 163 2.76 -10.32 3.08
C ARG A 163 2.02 -9.24 2.35
N THR A 164 0.91 -8.78 2.91
CA THR A 164 0.15 -7.68 2.34
C THR A 164 -0.07 -6.61 3.40
N VAL A 165 0.27 -5.37 3.03
CA VAL A 165 -0.13 -4.18 3.78
C VAL A 165 -1.32 -3.55 3.08
N TYR A 166 -2.32 -3.17 3.87
CA TYR A 166 -3.55 -2.57 3.38
C TYR A 166 -3.73 -1.16 3.91
N LEU A 167 -4.28 -0.28 3.08
CA LEU A 167 -4.86 1.00 3.47
C LEU A 167 -6.36 0.92 3.25
N GLU A 168 -7.14 1.18 4.29
CA GLU A 168 -8.57 1.48 4.21
C GLU A 168 -8.77 2.99 4.31
N TYR A 169 -9.34 3.56 3.27
CA TYR A 169 -9.71 4.96 3.19
C TYR A 169 -11.23 5.09 3.20
N ILE A 170 -11.77 5.97 4.05
CA ILE A 170 -13.21 6.23 4.19
C ILE A 170 -13.44 7.73 3.97
N PHE A 171 -14.49 8.07 3.22
CA PHE A 171 -14.90 9.46 2.95
C PHE A 171 -15.53 10.17 4.15
#